data_AF-U2M0C7-F1
#
_entry.id   AF-U2M0C7-F1
#
_cell.length_a   1.000
_cell.length_b   1.000
_cell.length_c   1.000
_cell.angle_alpha   90.00
_cell.angle_beta   90.00
_cell.angle_gamma   90.00
#
_symmetry.space_group_name_H-M   'P 1'
#
loop_
_entity.id
_entity.type
_entity.pdbx_description
1 polymer ?
#
loop_
_entity_poly.entity_id
_entity_poly.type
_entity_poly.pdbx_seq_one_letter_code
_entity_poly.pdbx_strand_id
1 'polypeptide(L)'
;MRTYFKRVRGWGALALLCSTLLSGCSFILATENSDPYTPDDVIAMVEEEFAACKPQLVWVETQIEKEKPFERRIYVLRDTANEFTFSCNAVVRRPTLPLPCAERDTNAFFHYAEGYAAHLNAEIGHVAEEYGFRAATTEEAEALIHSGVKRKHLDREVSLFDEGDFIFVTDGARGADMAAVCKKLHALYRPNGDGTVLSALYGRKITFYYLPSNETDRTRAAFVAFFTLKGPNDWAATLADNPGSSSNEKDVAALEQNLARYFGSCLRSAH
;
A
#
# COMPACT_ATOMS: atom_id res chain seq x y z
N MET A 1 16.37 71.42 13.37
CA MET A 1 16.98 71.19 12.04
C MET A 1 17.83 69.92 12.10
N ARG A 2 17.33 68.87 11.46
CA ARG A 2 17.93 67.56 11.06
C ARG A 2 18.93 66.81 11.95
N THR A 3 18.41 65.75 12.56
CA THR A 3 19.05 64.49 12.95
C THR A 3 19.64 63.75 11.73
N TYR A 4 20.87 63.26 11.83
CA TYR A 4 21.49 62.34 10.87
C TYR A 4 21.56 60.93 11.48
N PHE A 5 20.65 60.05 11.07
CA PHE A 5 20.76 58.61 11.29
C PHE A 5 21.75 58.04 10.25
N LYS A 6 22.91 57.54 10.69
CA LYS A 6 23.78 56.71 9.85
C LYS A 6 23.18 55.30 9.79
N ARG A 7 22.62 54.98 8.64
CA ARG A 7 22.22 53.64 8.19
C ARG A 7 23.46 52.90 7.68
N VAL A 8 23.31 51.57 7.60
CA VAL A 8 24.16 50.58 6.91
C VAL A 8 25.17 49.85 7.81
N ARG A 9 24.85 48.60 8.15
CA ARG A 9 25.45 47.40 7.53
C ARG A 9 24.72 46.11 7.98
N GLY A 10 23.47 45.95 7.57
CA GLY A 10 22.63 44.77 7.83
C GLY A 10 22.68 43.72 6.69
N TRP A 11 23.81 43.59 5.99
CA TRP A 11 23.93 42.68 4.84
C TRP A 11 24.48 41.29 5.20
N GLY A 12 25.04 41.10 6.40
CA GLY A 12 25.52 39.79 6.85
C GLY A 12 24.41 38.85 7.35
N ALA A 13 23.38 39.41 7.99
CA ALA A 13 22.29 38.60 8.56
C ALA A 13 21.32 38.05 7.49
N LEU A 14 21.14 38.76 6.36
CA LEU A 14 20.24 38.31 5.29
C LEU A 14 20.85 37.15 4.48
N ALA A 15 22.17 37.10 4.31
CA ALA A 15 22.85 36.00 3.61
C ALA A 15 22.81 34.69 4.40
N LEU A 16 22.91 34.75 5.73
CA LEU A 16 22.80 33.58 6.60
C LEU A 16 21.37 33.02 6.65
N LEU A 17 20.35 33.89 6.60
CA LEU A 17 18.95 33.48 6.47
C LEU A 17 18.63 32.85 5.10
N CYS A 18 19.31 33.28 4.02
CA CYS A 18 19.18 32.64 2.72
C CYS A 18 19.86 31.26 2.65
N SER A 19 20.99 31.05 3.36
CA SER A 19 21.63 29.73 3.43
C SER A 19 20.86 28.72 4.31
N THR A 20 20.12 29.19 5.32
CA THR A 20 19.23 28.31 6.12
C THR A 20 17.89 28.03 5.42
N LEU A 21 17.53 28.77 4.38
CA LEU A 21 16.37 28.49 3.52
C LEU A 21 16.69 27.54 2.35
N LEU A 22 17.97 27.25 2.10
CA LEU A 22 18.44 26.32 1.07
C LEU A 22 18.72 24.90 1.61
N SER A 23 18.42 24.66 2.90
CA SER A 23 18.66 23.38 3.58
C SER A 23 17.43 23.03 4.43
N GLY A 24 16.52 22.23 3.87
CA GLY A 24 15.74 21.28 4.68
C GLY A 24 14.35 21.69 5.19
N CYS A 25 13.62 22.60 4.53
CA CYS A 25 12.17 22.65 4.70
C CYS A 25 11.52 22.52 3.32
N SER A 26 11.04 21.32 3.01
CA SER A 26 10.47 20.94 1.74
C SER A 26 9.08 21.57 1.59
N PHE A 27 9.02 22.86 1.26
CA PHE A 27 7.76 23.56 1.04
C PHE A 27 7.00 22.92 -0.13
N ILE A 28 5.75 22.54 0.10
CA ILE A 28 4.84 22.01 -0.94
C ILE A 28 4.69 23.03 -2.09
N LEU A 29 4.59 24.33 -1.76
CA LEU A 29 4.43 25.38 -2.77
C LEU A 29 5.72 25.60 -3.57
N ALA A 30 5.55 25.71 -4.88
CA ALA A 30 6.62 25.82 -5.85
C ALA A 30 6.24 26.75 -7.01
N THR A 31 7.20 26.99 -7.89
CA THR A 31 7.01 27.56 -9.22
C THR A 31 7.25 26.49 -10.28
N GLU A 32 6.79 26.69 -11.51
CA GLU A 32 6.98 25.71 -12.59
C GLU A 32 8.45 25.39 -12.91
N ASN A 33 9.39 26.24 -12.50
CA ASN A 33 10.83 26.06 -12.68
C ASN A 33 11.57 25.65 -11.40
N SER A 34 10.83 25.38 -10.32
CA SER A 34 11.40 24.82 -9.09
C SER A 34 11.84 23.38 -9.32
N ASP A 35 12.75 22.91 -8.48
CA ASP A 35 13.10 21.49 -8.44
C ASP A 35 12.02 20.70 -7.67
N PRO A 36 11.77 19.42 -8.04
CA PRO A 36 10.93 18.53 -7.23
C PRO A 36 11.57 18.23 -5.87
N TYR A 37 10.90 17.45 -5.02
CA TYR A 37 11.51 16.94 -3.78
C TYR A 37 12.85 16.26 -4.07
N THR A 38 13.85 16.48 -3.22
CA THR A 38 15.13 15.77 -3.29
C THR A 38 14.99 14.33 -2.81
N PRO A 39 15.96 13.43 -3.08
CA PRO A 39 15.95 12.09 -2.49
C PRO A 39 15.85 12.11 -0.96
N ASP A 40 16.58 13.02 -0.29
CA ASP A 40 16.56 13.13 1.17
C ASP A 40 15.20 13.59 1.70
N ASP A 41 14.53 14.52 1.00
CA ASP A 41 13.16 14.91 1.33
C ASP A 41 12.21 13.71 1.25
N VAL A 42 12.30 12.93 0.18
CA VAL A 42 11.44 11.74 -0.03
C VAL A 42 11.71 10.67 1.03
N ILE A 43 12.98 10.41 1.34
CA ILE A 43 13.37 9.49 2.41
C ILE A 43 12.75 9.92 3.74
N ALA A 44 12.95 11.18 4.14
CA ALA A 44 12.42 11.69 5.41
C ALA A 44 10.89 11.57 5.49
N MET A 45 10.18 11.92 4.41
CA MET A 45 8.72 11.79 4.34
C MET A 45 8.27 10.33 4.49
N VAL A 46 8.91 9.39 3.80
CA VAL A 46 8.53 7.96 3.87
C VAL A 46 8.88 7.36 5.24
N GLU A 47 10.04 7.68 5.80
CA GLU A 47 10.42 7.17 7.12
C GLU A 47 9.51 7.70 8.24
N GLU A 48 9.04 8.94 8.13
CA GLU A 48 8.06 9.52 9.03
C GLU A 48 6.68 8.84 8.87
N GLU A 49 6.15 8.80 7.64
CA GLU A 49 4.81 8.25 7.36
C GLU A 49 4.72 6.75 7.70
N PHE A 50 5.77 5.98 7.43
CA PHE A 50 5.80 4.54 7.64
C PHE A 50 6.63 4.12 8.86
N ALA A 51 6.77 4.99 9.87
CA ALA A 51 7.57 4.72 11.07
C ALA A 51 7.22 3.39 11.75
N ALA A 52 5.96 2.95 11.69
CA ALA A 52 5.52 1.66 12.22
C ALA A 52 6.19 0.44 11.54
N CYS A 53 6.56 0.58 10.26
CA CYS A 53 7.29 -0.42 9.46
C CYS A 53 8.81 -0.40 9.73
N LYS A 54 9.30 0.60 10.48
CA LYS A 54 10.72 0.82 10.80
C LYS A 54 11.65 0.80 9.57
N PRO A 55 11.32 1.54 8.49
CA PRO A 55 12.17 1.60 7.30
C PRO A 55 13.57 2.13 7.62
N GLN A 56 14.55 1.70 6.82
CA GLN A 56 15.89 2.31 6.76
C GLN A 56 16.24 2.55 5.29
N LEU A 57 15.87 3.72 4.78
CA LEU A 57 15.95 3.99 3.35
C LEU A 57 17.31 4.54 2.95
N VAL A 58 17.82 4.03 1.82
CA VAL A 58 19.00 4.56 1.16
C VAL A 58 18.68 4.89 -0.30
N TRP A 59 19.20 6.04 -0.75
CA TRP A 59 19.12 6.43 -2.15
C TRP A 59 20.07 5.59 -3.01
N VAL A 60 19.56 5.04 -4.12
CA VAL A 60 20.31 4.20 -5.05
C VAL A 60 20.66 4.99 -6.31
N GLU A 61 19.65 5.53 -6.99
CA GLU A 61 19.86 6.29 -8.23
C GLU A 61 18.74 7.31 -8.49
N THR A 62 19.02 8.22 -9.41
CA THR A 62 18.09 9.23 -9.90
C THR A 62 18.07 9.22 -11.41
N GLN A 63 16.88 9.30 -11.98
CA GLN A 63 16.67 9.52 -13.41
C GLN A 63 15.79 10.76 -13.61
N ILE A 64 16.09 11.56 -14.63
CA ILE A 64 15.24 12.68 -15.02
C ILE A 64 14.27 12.16 -16.08
N GLU A 65 12.99 12.04 -15.71
CA GLU A 65 11.93 11.64 -16.64
C GLU A 65 11.56 12.82 -17.55
N LYS A 66 11.51 14.02 -16.98
CA LYS A 66 11.10 15.23 -17.68
C LYS A 66 11.83 16.45 -17.16
N GLU A 67 12.45 17.18 -18.07
CA GLU A 67 13.08 18.48 -17.82
C GLU A 67 12.08 19.61 -17.55
N LYS A 68 12.57 20.74 -17.04
CA LYS A 68 11.76 21.95 -16.80
C LYS A 68 11.11 22.49 -18.08
N PRO A 69 9.93 23.13 -17.98
CA PRO A 69 9.14 23.38 -16.77
C PRO A 69 8.31 22.17 -16.33
N PHE A 70 7.95 22.14 -15.03
CA PHE A 70 7.29 21.02 -14.36
C PHE A 70 8.14 19.75 -14.45
N GLU A 71 9.34 19.84 -13.87
CA GLU A 71 10.33 18.77 -13.84
C GLU A 71 9.81 17.54 -13.10
N ARG A 72 10.21 16.36 -13.57
CA ARG A 72 9.89 15.07 -12.97
C ARG A 72 11.15 14.22 -12.87
N ARG A 73 11.41 13.72 -11.67
CA ARG A 73 12.50 12.79 -11.37
C ARG A 73 11.93 11.48 -10.88
N ILE A 74 12.60 10.40 -11.26
CA ILE A 74 12.40 9.07 -10.72
C ILE A 74 13.56 8.82 -9.76
N TYR A 75 13.23 8.37 -8.55
CA TYR A 75 14.19 7.91 -7.56
C TYR A 75 14.03 6.42 -7.36
N VAL A 76 15.15 5.71 -7.31
CA VAL A 76 15.21 4.33 -6.84
C VAL A 76 15.75 4.37 -5.41
N LEU A 77 14.95 3.85 -4.49
CA LEU A 77 15.25 3.80 -3.06
C LEU A 77 15.26 2.34 -2.60
N ARG A 78 16.12 2.01 -1.66
CA ARG A 78 16.18 0.68 -1.03
C ARG A 78 15.89 0.80 0.46
N ASP A 79 14.93 0.02 0.94
CA ASP A 79 14.76 -0.22 2.35
C ASP A 79 15.70 -1.36 2.78
N THR A 80 16.69 -1.02 3.60
CA THR A 80 17.69 -1.96 4.07
C THR A 80 17.22 -2.78 5.27
N ALA A 81 16.22 -2.31 6.01
CA ALA A 81 15.66 -3.04 7.14
C ALA A 81 14.67 -4.12 6.68
N ASN A 82 13.86 -3.80 5.68
CA ASN A 82 12.87 -4.71 5.09
C ASN A 82 13.34 -5.37 3.78
N GLU A 83 14.58 -5.10 3.36
CA GLU A 83 15.28 -5.75 2.24
C GLU A 83 14.57 -5.70 0.87
N PHE A 84 13.91 -4.58 0.53
CA PHE A 84 13.30 -4.39 -0.78
C PHE A 84 13.71 -3.06 -1.43
N THR A 85 13.53 -2.98 -2.75
CA THR A 85 13.79 -1.78 -3.56
C THR A 85 12.49 -1.34 -4.22
N PHE A 86 12.27 -0.04 -4.28
CA PHE A 86 11.12 0.55 -4.99
C PHE A 86 11.55 1.80 -5.75
N SER A 87 10.75 2.14 -6.76
CA SER A 87 10.93 3.37 -7.55
C SER A 87 9.76 4.31 -7.29
N CYS A 88 10.04 5.60 -7.18
CA CYS A 88 9.00 6.61 -7.00
C CYS A 88 9.32 7.89 -7.77
N ASN A 89 8.27 8.63 -8.10
CA ASN A 89 8.35 9.92 -8.75
C ASN A 89 8.38 11.04 -7.73
N ALA A 90 9.20 12.05 -7.99
CA ALA A 90 9.11 13.37 -7.39
C ALA A 90 8.90 14.40 -8.51
N VAL A 91 7.83 15.18 -8.41
CA VAL A 91 7.36 16.04 -9.50
C VAL A 91 7.07 17.46 -9.02
N VAL A 92 7.19 18.41 -9.94
CA VAL A 92 6.51 19.71 -9.83
C VAL A 92 5.30 19.67 -10.76
N ARG A 93 4.10 19.93 -10.24
CA ARG A 93 2.87 19.94 -11.02
C ARG A 93 2.02 21.17 -10.75
N ARG A 94 1.01 21.39 -11.59
CA ARG A 94 -0.02 22.38 -11.29
C ARG A 94 -0.88 21.85 -10.14
N PRO A 95 -1.24 22.70 -9.16
CA PRO A 95 -2.10 22.33 -8.07
C PRO A 95 -3.49 21.97 -8.59
N THR A 96 -4.19 21.11 -7.84
CA THR A 96 -5.58 20.71 -8.15
C THR A 96 -6.55 21.88 -7.99
N LEU A 97 -6.26 22.83 -7.09
CA LEU A 97 -6.99 24.09 -6.94
C LEU A 97 -6.46 25.15 -7.90
N PRO A 98 -7.30 26.10 -8.38
CA PRO A 98 -6.88 27.17 -9.29
C PRO A 98 -6.06 28.24 -8.55
N LEU A 99 -4.89 27.84 -8.07
CA LEU A 99 -3.88 28.73 -7.50
C LEU A 99 -2.88 29.10 -8.59
N PRO A 100 -2.39 30.36 -8.62
CA PRO A 100 -1.39 30.82 -9.59
C PRO A 100 0.04 30.34 -9.22
N CYS A 101 0.19 29.11 -8.74
CA CYS A 101 1.46 28.51 -8.33
C CYS A 101 1.61 27.08 -8.86
N ALA A 102 2.77 26.47 -8.64
CA ALA A 102 2.98 25.03 -8.78
C ALA A 102 3.06 24.39 -7.38
N GLU A 103 3.00 23.06 -7.33
CA GLU A 103 3.24 22.28 -6.11
C GLU A 103 4.20 21.12 -6.37
N ARG A 104 4.99 20.79 -5.35
CA ARG A 104 5.78 19.55 -5.30
C ARG A 104 4.87 18.41 -4.88
N ASP A 105 5.05 17.26 -5.53
CA ASP A 105 4.30 16.05 -5.23
C ASP A 105 5.16 14.81 -5.41
N THR A 106 4.76 13.72 -4.78
CA THR A 106 5.42 12.41 -4.89
C THR A 106 4.42 11.28 -4.71
N ASN A 107 4.66 10.16 -5.39
CA ASN A 107 3.92 8.91 -5.18
C ASN A 107 4.71 7.90 -4.34
N ALA A 108 5.74 8.36 -3.60
CA ALA A 108 6.60 7.50 -2.80
C ALA A 108 5.85 6.66 -1.76
N PHE A 109 4.80 7.20 -1.14
CA PHE A 109 4.01 6.46 -0.15
C PHE A 109 3.32 5.23 -0.74
N PHE A 110 2.74 5.36 -1.94
CA PHE A 110 2.10 4.24 -2.63
C PHE A 110 3.13 3.16 -2.99
N HIS A 111 4.24 3.54 -3.62
CA HIS A 111 5.25 2.57 -4.05
C HIS A 111 6.04 1.94 -2.90
N TYR A 112 6.26 2.67 -1.80
CA TYR A 112 6.80 2.08 -0.58
C TYR A 112 5.82 1.03 -0.02
N ALA A 113 4.52 1.35 0.04
CA ALA A 113 3.52 0.41 0.54
C ALA A 113 3.34 -0.83 -0.38
N GLU A 114 3.46 -0.69 -1.70
CA GLU A 114 3.52 -1.82 -2.64
C GLU A 114 4.74 -2.69 -2.38
N GLY A 115 5.93 -2.08 -2.25
CA GLY A 115 7.16 -2.80 -1.93
C GLY A 115 7.09 -3.52 -0.58
N TYR A 116 6.51 -2.88 0.43
CA TYR A 116 6.29 -3.48 1.74
C TYR A 116 5.29 -4.65 1.66
N ALA A 117 4.22 -4.53 0.89
CA ALA A 117 3.28 -5.64 0.66
C ALA A 117 3.96 -6.83 -0.04
N ALA A 118 4.84 -6.57 -1.02
CA ALA A 118 5.64 -7.63 -1.66
C ALA A 118 6.62 -8.28 -0.67
N HIS A 119 7.25 -7.49 0.22
CA HIS A 119 8.09 -8.01 1.30
C HIS A 119 7.32 -8.96 2.24
N LEU A 120 6.05 -8.66 2.54
CA LEU A 120 5.20 -9.53 3.38
C LEU A 120 4.86 -10.88 2.73
N ASN A 121 5.05 -11.06 1.41
CA ASN A 121 4.57 -12.26 0.69
C ASN A 121 5.07 -13.58 1.29
N ALA A 122 6.33 -13.64 1.74
CA ALA A 122 6.87 -14.84 2.38
C ALA A 122 6.16 -15.19 3.69
N GLU A 123 5.91 -14.19 4.54
CA GLU A 123 5.20 -14.36 5.81
C GLU A 123 3.71 -14.71 5.58
N ILE A 124 3.09 -14.11 4.57
CA ILE A 124 1.73 -14.49 4.12
C ILE A 124 1.69 -15.96 3.69
N GLY A 125 2.73 -16.42 2.99
CA GLY A 125 2.94 -17.82 2.64
C GLY A 125 2.96 -18.72 3.87
N HIS A 126 3.79 -18.39 4.87
CA HIS A 126 3.87 -19.14 6.12
C HIS A 126 2.54 -19.16 6.89
N VAL A 127 1.86 -18.01 6.99
CA VAL A 127 0.52 -17.94 7.61
C VAL A 127 -0.48 -18.82 6.88
N ALA A 128 -0.46 -18.87 5.55
CA ALA A 128 -1.34 -19.75 4.79
C ALA A 128 -1.00 -21.24 5.02
N GLU A 129 0.28 -21.59 5.02
CA GLU A 129 0.78 -22.96 5.22
C GLU A 129 0.39 -23.53 6.59
N GLU A 130 0.36 -22.72 7.65
CA GLU A 130 -0.10 -23.13 8.99
C GLU A 130 -1.52 -23.75 9.00
N TYR A 131 -2.35 -23.37 8.03
CA TYR A 131 -3.73 -23.85 7.87
C TYR A 131 -3.88 -24.82 6.69
N GLY A 132 -2.78 -25.28 6.09
CA GLY A 132 -2.80 -26.17 4.93
C GLY A 132 -3.22 -25.47 3.62
N PHE A 133 -3.10 -24.15 3.56
CA PHE A 133 -3.35 -23.36 2.36
C PHE A 133 -2.03 -22.99 1.67
N ARG A 134 -2.13 -22.40 0.47
CA ARG A 134 -0.98 -21.88 -0.27
C ARG A 134 -1.27 -20.44 -0.69
N ALA A 135 -0.41 -19.50 -0.32
CA ALA A 135 -0.43 -18.16 -0.94
C ALA A 135 0.31 -18.18 -2.28
N ALA A 136 -0.18 -17.39 -3.25
CA ALA A 136 0.57 -17.10 -4.47
C ALA A 136 1.81 -16.26 -4.15
N THR A 137 2.91 -16.49 -4.86
CA THR A 137 4.03 -15.53 -4.82
C THR A 137 3.64 -14.25 -5.56
N THR A 138 4.39 -13.17 -5.35
CA THR A 138 4.16 -11.91 -6.09
C THR A 138 4.19 -12.14 -7.61
N GLU A 139 5.17 -12.90 -8.10
CA GLU A 139 5.32 -13.20 -9.53
C GLU A 139 4.20 -14.10 -10.05
N GLU A 140 3.75 -15.08 -9.24
CA GLU A 140 2.62 -15.94 -9.61
C GLU A 140 1.31 -15.13 -9.66
N ALA A 141 1.07 -14.25 -8.69
CA ALA A 141 -0.10 -13.38 -8.68
C ALA A 141 -0.12 -12.45 -9.90
N GLU A 142 1.02 -11.82 -10.24
CA GLU A 142 1.14 -11.03 -11.46
C GLU A 142 0.86 -11.85 -12.71
N ALA A 143 1.44 -13.05 -12.84
CA ALA A 143 1.20 -13.92 -13.99
C ALA A 143 -0.28 -14.32 -14.11
N LEU A 144 -0.95 -14.61 -12.99
CA LEU A 144 -2.37 -14.93 -12.94
C LEU A 144 -3.26 -13.75 -13.33
N ILE A 145 -2.94 -12.53 -12.91
CA ILE A 145 -3.63 -11.31 -13.35
C ILE A 145 -3.47 -11.13 -14.88
N HIS A 146 -2.24 -11.29 -15.40
CA HIS A 146 -1.95 -11.16 -16.83
C HIS A 146 -2.53 -12.28 -17.70
N SER A 147 -2.85 -13.45 -17.11
CA SER A 147 -3.53 -14.55 -17.81
C SER A 147 -4.88 -14.14 -18.41
N GLY A 148 -5.52 -13.11 -17.85
CA GLY A 148 -6.80 -12.58 -18.32
C GLY A 148 -8.00 -13.51 -18.11
N VAL A 149 -7.83 -14.60 -17.36
CA VAL A 149 -8.88 -15.60 -17.10
C VAL A 149 -10.11 -14.93 -16.48
N LYS A 150 -11.29 -15.28 -17.00
CA LYS A 150 -12.57 -14.71 -16.57
C LYS A 150 -13.39 -15.74 -15.81
N ARG A 151 -14.17 -15.26 -14.86
CA ARG A 151 -15.24 -16.00 -14.19
C ARG A 151 -16.58 -15.34 -14.46
N LYS A 152 -17.64 -16.15 -14.48
CA LYS A 152 -19.01 -15.64 -14.54
C LYS A 152 -19.45 -15.23 -13.14
N HIS A 153 -19.91 -13.99 -13.00
CA HIS A 153 -20.54 -13.50 -11.79
C HIS A 153 -21.88 -12.85 -12.16
N LEU A 154 -22.98 -13.48 -11.75
CA LEU A 154 -24.33 -13.17 -12.24
C LEU A 154 -24.36 -13.23 -13.78
N ASP A 155 -24.76 -12.15 -14.45
CA ASP A 155 -24.82 -12.07 -15.91
C ASP A 155 -23.59 -11.39 -16.55
N ARG A 156 -22.48 -11.26 -15.80
CA ARG A 156 -21.27 -10.58 -16.25
C ARG A 156 -20.04 -11.49 -16.18
N GLU A 157 -19.12 -11.28 -17.12
CA GLU A 157 -17.77 -11.81 -17.03
C GLU A 157 -16.88 -10.81 -16.30
N VAL A 158 -16.21 -11.29 -15.25
CA VAL A 158 -15.26 -10.50 -14.45
C VAL A 158 -13.94 -11.26 -14.40
N SER A 159 -12.83 -10.57 -14.16
CA SER A 159 -11.54 -11.26 -13.99
C SER A 159 -11.61 -12.23 -12.81
N LEU A 160 -11.04 -13.42 -12.99
CA LEU A 160 -10.88 -14.39 -11.91
C LEU A 160 -9.82 -13.89 -10.91
N PHE A 161 -8.72 -13.35 -11.44
CA PHE A 161 -7.63 -12.72 -10.70
C PHE A 161 -7.61 -11.22 -11.02
N ASP A 162 -7.63 -10.37 -9.99
CA ASP A 162 -7.69 -8.92 -10.15
C ASP A 162 -6.56 -8.21 -9.40
N GLU A 163 -6.62 -8.20 -8.08
CA GLU A 163 -5.67 -7.51 -7.21
C GLU A 163 -5.62 -8.18 -5.85
N GLY A 164 -4.58 -7.86 -5.09
CA GLY A 164 -4.47 -8.34 -3.72
C GLY A 164 -3.67 -9.63 -3.58
N ASP A 165 -3.92 -10.33 -2.48
CA ASP A 165 -3.30 -11.60 -2.15
C ASP A 165 -4.20 -12.75 -2.58
N PHE A 166 -3.61 -13.75 -3.25
CA PHE A 166 -4.34 -14.94 -3.69
C PHE A 166 -3.98 -16.12 -2.80
N ILE A 167 -4.99 -16.73 -2.18
CA ILE A 167 -4.82 -17.87 -1.30
C ILE A 167 -5.59 -19.06 -1.88
N PHE A 168 -4.86 -20.11 -2.22
CA PHE A 168 -5.40 -21.37 -2.70
C PHE A 168 -5.67 -22.31 -1.54
N VAL A 169 -6.88 -22.88 -1.54
CA VAL A 169 -7.35 -23.85 -0.55
C VAL A 169 -7.73 -25.14 -1.26
N THR A 170 -7.58 -26.27 -0.56
CA THR A 170 -7.79 -27.61 -1.08
C THR A 170 -8.94 -28.32 -0.34
N ASP A 171 -9.16 -29.59 -0.67
CA ASP A 171 -10.09 -30.45 0.05
C ASP A 171 -9.81 -30.46 1.56
N GLY A 172 -10.86 -30.24 2.35
CA GLY A 172 -10.78 -30.23 3.81
C GLY A 172 -10.54 -28.85 4.43
N ALA A 173 -10.40 -27.80 3.62
CA ALA A 173 -10.40 -26.42 4.10
C ALA A 173 -11.67 -26.09 4.90
N ARG A 174 -11.52 -25.38 6.02
CA ARG A 174 -12.66 -24.95 6.85
C ARG A 174 -12.76 -23.44 6.83
N GLY A 175 -13.99 -22.92 6.82
CA GLY A 175 -14.22 -21.47 6.86
C GLY A 175 -13.64 -20.79 8.12
N ALA A 176 -13.52 -21.52 9.23
CA ALA A 176 -12.85 -21.03 10.44
C ALA A 176 -11.35 -20.78 10.22
N ASP A 177 -10.68 -21.63 9.44
CA ASP A 177 -9.26 -21.49 9.11
C ASP A 177 -9.05 -20.28 8.18
N MET A 178 -9.92 -20.09 7.19
CA MET A 178 -9.92 -18.90 6.33
C MET A 178 -10.11 -17.60 7.13
N ALA A 179 -11.04 -17.59 8.10
CA ALA A 179 -11.26 -16.43 8.97
C ALA A 179 -10.04 -16.14 9.87
N ALA A 180 -9.39 -17.18 10.39
CA ALA A 180 -8.17 -17.05 11.17
C ALA A 180 -7.00 -16.48 10.33
N VAL A 181 -6.85 -16.92 9.09
CA VAL A 181 -5.90 -16.36 8.13
C VAL A 181 -6.18 -14.88 7.86
N CYS A 182 -7.44 -14.47 7.62
CA CYS A 182 -7.79 -13.06 7.46
C CYS A 182 -7.38 -12.20 8.66
N LYS A 183 -7.58 -12.71 9.89
CA LYS A 183 -7.19 -12.01 11.12
C LYS A 183 -5.67 -11.86 11.24
N LYS A 184 -4.91 -12.90 10.90
CA LYS A 184 -3.44 -12.85 10.89
C LYS A 184 -2.91 -11.87 9.84
N LEU A 185 -3.48 -11.90 8.63
CA LEU A 185 -3.13 -10.97 7.56
C LEU A 185 -3.46 -9.51 7.93
N HIS A 186 -4.60 -9.27 8.59
CA HIS A 186 -4.94 -7.95 9.13
C HIS A 186 -3.87 -7.43 10.08
N ALA A 187 -3.30 -8.28 10.93
CA ALA A 187 -2.20 -7.91 11.82
C ALA A 187 -0.88 -7.67 11.07
N LEU A 188 -0.55 -8.50 10.07
CA LEU A 188 0.67 -8.33 9.26
C LEU A 188 0.68 -7.00 8.49
N TYR A 189 -0.45 -6.65 7.88
CA TYR A 189 -0.62 -5.38 7.18
C TYR A 189 -0.76 -4.18 8.12
N ARG A 190 -0.79 -4.42 9.44
CA ARG A 190 -0.87 -3.38 10.46
C ARG A 190 0.28 -3.49 11.47
N PRO A 191 1.52 -3.21 11.06
CA PRO A 191 2.66 -3.27 11.97
C PRO A 191 2.40 -2.37 13.19
N ASN A 192 2.51 -2.92 14.39
CA ASN A 192 2.17 -2.24 15.65
C ASN A 192 0.73 -1.67 15.70
N GLY A 193 -0.21 -2.23 14.93
CA GLY A 193 -1.60 -1.78 14.83
C GLY A 193 -1.83 -0.60 13.88
N ASP A 194 -0.77 -0.09 13.25
CA ASP A 194 -0.82 1.08 12.35
C ASP A 194 -1.41 0.73 10.98
N GLY A 195 -2.34 1.53 10.47
CA GLY A 195 -3.06 1.25 9.22
C GLY A 195 -2.45 1.85 7.95
N THR A 196 -1.30 2.52 8.05
CA THR A 196 -0.78 3.41 7.00
C THR A 196 -0.44 2.67 5.72
N VAL A 197 0.11 1.45 5.80
CA VAL A 197 0.35 0.58 4.63
C VAL A 197 -0.95 0.36 3.85
N LEU A 198 -2.03 -0.02 4.54
CA LEU A 198 -3.32 -0.24 3.90
C LEU A 198 -3.96 1.06 3.41
N SER A 199 -3.77 2.18 4.10
CA SER A 199 -4.26 3.49 3.65
C SER A 199 -3.59 3.91 2.35
N ALA A 200 -2.26 3.76 2.27
CA ALA A 200 -1.48 4.09 1.08
C ALA A 200 -1.85 3.19 -0.12
N LEU A 201 -2.17 1.92 0.12
CA LEU A 201 -2.64 0.98 -0.91
C LEU A 201 -4.12 1.14 -1.28
N TYR A 202 -4.86 2.06 -0.66
CA TYR A 202 -6.33 2.18 -0.79
C TYR A 202 -7.10 0.91 -0.38
N GLY A 203 -6.52 0.14 0.54
CA GLY A 203 -6.98 -1.17 0.97
C GLY A 203 -6.21 -2.32 0.33
N ARG A 204 -6.43 -3.53 0.84
CA ARG A 204 -5.85 -4.76 0.30
C ARG A 204 -6.90 -5.85 0.27
N LYS A 205 -7.07 -6.47 -0.89
CA LYS A 205 -7.99 -7.58 -1.09
C LYS A 205 -7.28 -8.90 -0.81
N ILE A 206 -7.92 -9.81 -0.08
CA ILE A 206 -7.51 -11.19 0.11
C ILE A 206 -8.54 -12.05 -0.61
N THR A 207 -8.13 -12.78 -1.63
CA THR A 207 -9.04 -13.62 -2.42
C THR A 207 -8.71 -15.09 -2.23
N PHE A 208 -9.71 -15.86 -1.85
CA PHE A 208 -9.60 -17.30 -1.70
C PHE A 208 -10.09 -18.02 -2.96
N TYR A 209 -9.30 -19.00 -3.39
CA TYR A 209 -9.58 -19.85 -4.53
C TYR A 209 -9.52 -21.31 -4.13
N TYR A 210 -10.49 -22.09 -4.56
CA TYR A 210 -10.47 -23.54 -4.39
C TYR A 210 -9.75 -24.18 -5.57
N LEU A 211 -8.77 -25.02 -5.29
CA LEU A 211 -8.04 -25.80 -6.28
C LEU A 211 -7.93 -27.26 -5.76
N PRO A 212 -8.52 -28.25 -6.46
CA PRO A 212 -8.40 -29.65 -6.07
C PRO A 212 -6.94 -30.09 -5.94
N SER A 213 -6.64 -30.98 -4.99
CA SER A 213 -5.25 -31.37 -4.68
C SER A 213 -4.50 -32.05 -5.85
N ASN A 214 -5.23 -32.57 -6.83
CA ASN A 214 -4.68 -33.18 -8.05
C ASN A 214 -4.54 -32.19 -9.22
N GLU A 215 -5.03 -30.96 -9.08
CA GLU A 215 -4.94 -29.92 -10.10
C GLU A 215 -3.74 -29.01 -9.81
N THR A 216 -2.87 -28.86 -10.82
CA THR A 216 -1.69 -28.01 -10.73
C THR A 216 -1.83 -26.72 -11.52
N ASP A 217 -2.79 -26.63 -12.44
CA ASP A 217 -3.06 -25.40 -13.19
C ASP A 217 -3.93 -24.44 -12.36
N ARG A 218 -3.31 -23.38 -11.86
CA ARG A 218 -3.96 -22.37 -11.01
C ARG A 218 -5.05 -21.61 -11.75
N THR A 219 -4.99 -21.53 -13.09
CA THR A 219 -6.02 -20.85 -13.89
C THR A 219 -7.37 -21.57 -13.83
N ARG A 220 -7.37 -22.84 -13.42
CA ARG A 220 -8.57 -23.67 -13.25
C ARG A 220 -9.19 -23.56 -11.86
N ALA A 221 -8.64 -22.72 -10.97
CA ALA A 221 -9.17 -22.55 -9.63
C ALA A 221 -10.57 -21.93 -9.65
N ALA A 222 -11.42 -22.34 -8.71
CA ALA A 222 -12.74 -21.77 -8.51
C ALA A 222 -12.68 -20.63 -7.50
N PHE A 223 -13.28 -19.49 -7.82
CA PHE A 223 -13.43 -18.39 -6.86
C PHE A 223 -14.29 -18.83 -5.67
N VAL A 224 -13.82 -18.63 -4.45
CA VAL A 224 -14.57 -18.92 -3.22
C VAL A 224 -15.17 -17.64 -2.66
N ALA A 225 -14.31 -16.71 -2.22
CA ALA A 225 -14.71 -15.47 -1.58
C ALA A 225 -13.54 -14.47 -1.61
N PHE A 226 -13.84 -13.20 -1.37
CA PHE A 226 -12.81 -12.19 -1.07
C PHE A 226 -13.11 -11.51 0.27
N PHE A 227 -12.07 -10.94 0.86
CA PHE A 227 -12.09 -10.16 2.09
C PHE A 227 -11.23 -8.92 1.92
N THR A 228 -11.68 -7.75 2.34
CA THR A 228 -10.97 -6.49 2.13
C THR A 228 -10.48 -5.91 3.45
N LEU A 229 -9.18 -5.62 3.52
CA LEU A 229 -8.51 -4.89 4.59
C LEU A 229 -8.47 -3.40 4.22
N LYS A 230 -8.75 -2.52 5.18
CA LYS A 230 -8.72 -1.06 4.99
C LYS A 230 -7.90 -0.39 6.09
N GLY A 231 -7.14 0.65 5.73
CA GLY A 231 -6.27 1.35 6.68
C GLY A 231 -6.99 2.00 7.87
N PRO A 232 -8.15 2.64 7.71
CA PRO A 232 -8.88 3.20 8.84
C PRO A 232 -9.49 2.17 9.79
N ASN A 233 -9.64 0.90 9.37
CA ASN A 233 -10.43 -0.08 10.08
C ASN A 233 -9.58 -0.92 11.04
N ASP A 234 -9.93 -0.88 12.33
CA ASP A 234 -9.51 -1.92 13.27
C ASP A 234 -10.18 -3.28 12.91
N TRP A 235 -9.88 -4.33 13.68
CA TRP A 235 -10.42 -5.66 13.36
C TRP A 235 -11.95 -5.71 13.43
N ALA A 236 -12.57 -5.06 14.40
CA ALA A 236 -14.03 -5.04 14.55
C ALA A 236 -14.69 -4.32 13.37
N ALA A 237 -14.17 -3.16 12.97
CA ALA A 237 -14.64 -2.42 11.79
C ALA A 237 -14.38 -3.20 10.49
N THR A 238 -13.26 -3.92 10.40
CA THR A 238 -12.94 -4.77 9.24
C THR A 238 -13.96 -5.89 9.11
N LEU A 239 -14.30 -6.57 10.21
CA LEU A 239 -15.35 -7.59 10.22
C LEU A 239 -16.72 -7.02 9.82
N ALA A 240 -17.06 -5.83 10.31
CA ALA A 240 -18.36 -5.20 10.04
C ALA A 240 -18.54 -4.82 8.55
N ASP A 241 -17.45 -4.41 7.88
CA ASP A 241 -17.42 -4.02 6.47
C ASP A 241 -17.39 -5.22 5.50
N ASN A 242 -17.13 -6.42 6.00
CA ASN A 242 -16.96 -7.63 5.19
C ASN A 242 -18.17 -8.57 5.27
N PRO A 243 -18.32 -9.51 4.31
CA PRO A 243 -19.42 -10.48 4.32
C PRO A 243 -19.50 -11.31 5.60
N GLY A 244 -20.72 -11.67 6.01
CA GLY A 244 -20.99 -12.34 7.28
C GLY A 244 -21.36 -11.39 8.41
N SER A 245 -21.18 -10.08 8.25
CA SER A 245 -21.70 -9.07 9.16
C SER A 245 -23.22 -8.92 9.05
N SER A 246 -23.89 -8.62 10.17
CA SER A 246 -25.27 -8.12 10.22
C SER A 246 -25.28 -6.76 10.89
N SER A 247 -26.18 -5.86 10.50
CA SER A 247 -26.16 -4.44 10.94
C SER A 247 -26.25 -4.24 12.46
N ASN A 248 -26.66 -5.27 13.21
CA ASN A 248 -26.92 -5.17 14.64
C ASN A 248 -25.88 -5.91 15.49
N GLU A 249 -25.00 -6.73 14.89
CA GLU A 249 -23.99 -7.48 15.63
C GLU A 249 -22.75 -6.61 15.86
N LYS A 250 -22.30 -6.54 17.11
CA LYS A 250 -21.13 -5.76 17.55
C LYS A 250 -20.13 -6.59 18.34
N ASP A 251 -20.50 -7.80 18.75
CA ASP A 251 -19.58 -8.71 19.41
C ASP A 251 -18.57 -9.26 18.39
N VAL A 252 -17.28 -9.04 18.66
CA VAL A 252 -16.20 -9.45 17.77
C VAL A 252 -16.17 -10.96 17.60
N ALA A 253 -16.41 -11.73 18.67
CA ALA A 253 -16.41 -13.19 18.59
C ALA A 253 -17.57 -13.71 17.73
N ALA A 254 -18.77 -13.12 17.88
CA ALA A 254 -19.90 -13.43 17.01
C ALA A 254 -19.63 -13.07 15.54
N LEU A 255 -19.04 -11.91 15.26
CA LEU A 255 -18.65 -11.49 13.91
C LEU A 255 -17.62 -12.43 13.28
N GLU A 256 -16.60 -12.84 14.03
CA GLU A 256 -15.61 -13.85 13.57
C GLU A 256 -16.28 -15.18 13.25
N GLN A 257 -17.22 -15.62 14.09
CA GLN A 257 -17.97 -16.85 13.86
C GLN A 257 -18.87 -16.75 12.61
N ASN A 258 -19.46 -15.58 12.37
CA ASN A 258 -20.28 -15.37 11.18
C ASN A 258 -19.44 -15.34 9.90
N LEU A 259 -18.27 -14.70 9.93
CA LEU A 259 -17.31 -14.75 8.83
C LEU A 259 -16.88 -16.20 8.52
N ALA A 260 -16.58 -16.99 9.56
CA ALA A 260 -16.23 -18.40 9.40
C ALA A 260 -17.38 -19.22 8.77
N ARG A 261 -18.64 -18.97 9.18
CA ARG A 261 -19.82 -19.60 8.59
C ARG A 261 -20.02 -19.20 7.13
N TYR A 262 -19.81 -17.92 6.82
CA TYR A 262 -19.89 -17.39 5.46
C TYR A 262 -18.89 -18.10 4.54
N PHE A 263 -17.61 -18.13 4.93
CA PHE A 263 -16.58 -18.84 4.17
C PHE A 263 -16.88 -20.33 4.02
N GLY A 264 -17.34 -20.99 5.09
CA GLY A 264 -17.75 -22.39 5.02
C GLY A 264 -18.90 -22.62 4.02
N SER A 265 -19.81 -21.67 3.87
CA SER A 265 -20.86 -21.73 2.85
C SER A 265 -20.32 -21.54 1.44
N CYS A 266 -19.42 -20.58 1.24
CA CYS A 266 -18.77 -20.33 -0.05
C CYS A 266 -17.96 -21.55 -0.52
N LEU A 267 -17.20 -22.18 0.37
CA LEU A 267 -16.45 -23.40 0.07
C LEU A 267 -17.37 -24.50 -0.46
N ARG A 268 -18.47 -24.79 0.24
CA ARG A 268 -19.43 -25.82 -0.20
C ARG A 268 -20.07 -25.55 -1.57
N SER A 269 -20.11 -24.29 -2.00
CA SER A 269 -20.62 -23.90 -3.32
C SER A 269 -19.54 -23.90 -4.42
N ALA A 270 -18.27 -23.94 -4.04
CA ALA A 270 -17.13 -23.97 -4.96
C ALA A 270 -16.62 -25.39 -5.25
N HIS A 271 -16.93 -26.35 -4.36
CA HIS A 271 -16.78 -27.79 -4.57
C HIS A 271 -17.72 -28.34 -5.65
#